data_AF-A0AA41QN29-F1
#
_entry.id   AF-A0AA41QN29-F1
#
_cell.length_a   1.000
_cell.length_b   1.000
_cell.length_c   1.000
_cell.angle_alpha   90.00
_cell.angle_beta   90.00
_cell.angle_gamma   90.00
#
_symmetry.space_group_name_H-M   'P 1'
#
loop_
_entity.id
_entity.type
_entity.pdbx_description
1 polymer ?
#
loop_
_entity_poly.entity_id
_entity_poly.type
_entity_poly.pdbx_seq_one_letter_code
_entity_poly.pdbx_strand_id
1 'polypeptide(L)' 'MAESVAKLTTAPADKADDLKEVDPGTVGADILYRTNRRSRDMLKRVAIDEQSSVQAIIHEALNDWLIKRGRPPMS' A
#
# COMPACT_ATOMS: atom_id res chain seq x y z
N MET A 1 37.10 -18.74 -7.46
CA MET A 1 35.87 -19.10 -6.71
C MET A 1 36.23 -19.12 -5.24
N ALA A 2 35.79 -18.10 -4.50
CA ALA A 2 35.83 -18.05 -3.05
C ALA A 2 34.83 -16.98 -2.60
N GLU A 3 33.86 -17.41 -1.80
CA GLU A 3 32.78 -16.62 -1.21
C GLU A 3 33.33 -15.42 -0.42
N SER A 4 32.69 -14.26 -0.56
CA SER A 4 32.95 -13.10 0.30
C SER A 4 31.84 -12.96 1.33
N VAL A 5 32.20 -13.32 2.55
CA VAL A 5 31.46 -13.13 3.80
C VAL A 5 31.47 -11.65 4.19
N ALA A 6 30.27 -11.16 4.52
CA ALA A 6 29.91 -10.06 5.41
C ALA A 6 30.83 -8.81 5.49
N LYS A 7 30.27 -7.66 5.10
CA LYS A 7 30.51 -6.40 5.81
C LYS A 7 29.17 -5.82 6.26
N LEU A 8 28.83 -6.10 7.52
CA LEU A 8 28.01 -5.19 8.32
C LEU A 8 28.80 -3.88 8.47
N THR A 9 28.31 -2.81 7.88
CA THR A 9 28.78 -1.45 8.18
C THR A 9 27.59 -0.55 8.42
N THR A 10 27.34 -0.31 9.71
CA THR A 10 26.92 0.95 10.33
C THR A 10 25.78 1.72 9.68
N ALA A 11 24.57 1.49 10.20
CA ALA A 11 23.46 2.44 10.10
C ALA A 11 23.81 3.72 10.91
N PRO A 12 23.64 4.93 10.37
CA PRO A 12 23.53 6.11 11.21
C PRO A 12 22.17 6.07 11.91
N ALA A 13 22.23 5.85 13.22
CA ALA A 13 21.17 6.18 14.15
C ALA A 13 21.12 7.71 14.27
N ASP A 14 20.29 8.35 13.46
CA ASP A 14 19.73 9.66 13.82
C ASP A 14 18.47 9.92 12.99
N LYS A 15 17.47 10.55 13.61
CA LYS A 15 16.05 10.71 13.22
C LYS A 15 15.10 9.63 13.78
N ALA A 16 15.14 9.45 15.09
CA ALA A 16 14.05 8.89 15.88
C ALA A 16 13.11 10.01 16.38
N ASP A 17 12.66 10.91 15.49
CA ASP A 17 11.83 12.06 15.85
C ASP A 17 10.88 12.39 14.69
N ASP A 18 9.76 11.65 14.64
CA ASP A 18 8.45 12.04 14.07
C ASP A 18 7.50 10.82 14.10
N LEU A 19 7.49 10.09 15.22
CA LEU A 19 6.37 9.21 15.55
C LEU A 19 5.25 10.14 16.05
N LYS A 20 4.54 10.77 15.11
CA LYS A 20 3.28 11.42 15.42
C LYS A 20 2.36 10.35 15.98
N GLU A 21 1.99 10.53 17.23
CA GLU A 21 0.93 9.81 17.91
C GLU A 21 -0.29 9.79 16.99
N VAL A 22 -0.61 8.61 16.44
CA VAL A 22 -1.72 8.45 15.50
C VAL A 22 -3.00 8.34 16.32
N ASP A 23 -3.88 9.34 16.18
CA ASP A 23 -5.23 9.37 16.73
C ASP A 23 -5.94 8.01 16.52
N PRO A 24 -6.65 7.47 17.53
CA PRO A 24 -7.36 6.19 17.43
C PRO A 24 -8.62 6.24 16.52
N GLY A 25 -8.74 7.25 15.65
CA GLY A 25 -9.82 7.43 14.70
C GLY A 25 -9.51 7.01 13.26
N THR A 26 -8.26 6.61 12.95
CA THR A 26 -7.87 6.18 11.59
C THR A 26 -7.85 4.65 11.50
N VAL A 27 -9.02 4.04 11.27
CA VAL A 27 -9.10 2.62 10.94
C VAL A 27 -8.59 2.44 9.51
N GLY A 28 -7.30 2.16 9.38
CA GLY A 28 -6.67 1.82 8.11
C GLY A 28 -5.18 2.06 8.14
N ALA A 29 -4.39 0.98 8.12
CA ALA A 29 -2.95 1.11 7.86
C ALA A 29 -2.76 1.64 6.43
N ASP A 30 -1.91 2.65 6.25
CA ASP A 30 -1.55 3.13 4.90
C ASP A 30 -0.73 2.05 4.17
N ILE A 31 -1.39 1.31 3.29
CA ILE A 31 -0.74 0.26 2.48
C ILE A 31 -0.14 0.90 1.22
N LEU A 32 1.19 0.85 1.12
CA LEU A 32 1.90 1.28 -0.08
C LEU A 32 1.89 0.21 -1.18
N TYR A 33 1.14 0.45 -2.25
CA TYR A 33 1.07 -0.46 -3.40
C TYR A 33 2.23 -0.23 -4.38
N ARG A 34 3.02 -1.29 -4.63
CA ARG A 34 3.98 -1.31 -5.74
C ARG A 34 3.32 -1.91 -6.97
N THR A 35 3.12 -1.09 -7.99
CA THR A 35 2.49 -1.47 -9.26
C THR A 35 3.24 -0.83 -10.42
N ASN A 36 3.27 -1.54 -11.57
CA ASN A 36 3.90 -1.04 -12.78
C ASN A 36 3.16 0.19 -13.34
N ARG A 37 3.83 0.96 -14.19
CA ARG A 37 3.29 2.21 -14.74
C ARG A 37 1.99 1.99 -15.51
N ARG A 38 1.92 0.95 -16.33
CA ARG A 38 0.74 0.65 -17.17
C ARG A 38 -0.52 0.41 -16.33
N SER A 39 -0.41 -0.41 -15.28
CA SER A 39 -1.50 -0.69 -14.35
C SER A 39 -1.93 0.55 -13.57
N ARG A 40 -0.97 1.39 -13.17
CA ARG A 40 -1.26 2.67 -12.51
C ARG A 40 -2.02 3.64 -13.43
N ASP A 41 -1.61 3.75 -14.69
CA ASP A 41 -2.25 4.62 -15.67
C ASP A 41 -3.67 4.11 -16.00
N MET A 42 -3.86 2.79 -16.06
CA MET A 42 -5.18 2.18 -16.20
C MET A 42 -6.10 2.50 -15.01
N LEU A 43 -5.63 2.29 -13.78
CA LEU A 43 -6.42 2.61 -12.58
C LEU A 43 -6.82 4.09 -12.53
N LYS A 44 -5.93 5.00 -12.95
CA LYS A 44 -6.25 6.44 -13.03
C LYS A 44 -7.35 6.73 -14.04
N ARG A 45 -7.36 6.07 -15.20
CA ARG A 45 -8.41 6.27 -16.22
C ARG A 45 -9.76 5.80 -15.69
N VAL A 46 -9.80 4.60 -15.12
CA VAL A 46 -11.02 4.04 -14.50
C VAL A 46 -11.55 4.98 -13.41
N ALA A 47 -10.67 5.46 -12.52
CA ALA A 47 -11.05 6.41 -11.49
C ALA A 47 -11.65 7.72 -12.05
N ILE A 48 -11.10 8.23 -13.16
CA ILE A 48 -11.65 9.42 -13.83
C ILE A 48 -13.03 9.11 -14.44
N ASP A 49 -13.15 7.99 -15.15
CA ASP A 49 -14.40 7.59 -15.82
C ASP A 49 -15.54 7.36 -14.81
N GLU A 50 -15.21 6.79 -13.64
CA GLU A 50 -16.15 6.52 -12.55
C GLU A 50 -16.33 7.70 -11.57
N GLN A 51 -15.69 8.83 -11.83
CA GLN A 51 -15.71 10.02 -10.95
C GLN A 51 -15.33 9.71 -9.49
N SER A 52 -14.41 8.76 -9.31
CA SER A 52 -14.02 8.22 -8.02
C SER A 52 -12.52 8.38 -7.78
N SER A 53 -12.06 8.08 -6.56
CA SER A 53 -10.63 8.08 -6.25
C SER A 53 -10.00 6.73 -6.61
N VAL A 54 -8.72 6.73 -7.00
CA VAL A 54 -7.99 5.47 -7.26
C VAL A 54 -8.02 4.54 -6.04
N GLN A 55 -7.98 5.09 -4.83
CA GLN A 55 -8.08 4.32 -3.60
C GLN A 55 -9.44 3.64 -3.46
N ALA A 56 -10.54 4.35 -3.75
CA ALA A 56 -11.88 3.80 -3.72
C ALA A 56 -12.05 2.67 -4.75
N ILE A 57 -11.56 2.85 -5.98
CA ILE A 57 -11.55 1.80 -7.01
C ILE A 57 -10.81 0.55 -6.53
N ILE A 58 -9.64 0.72 -5.90
CA ILE A 58 -8.87 -0.41 -5.35
C ILE A 58 -9.64 -1.10 -4.22
N HIS A 59 -10.24 -0.33 -3.31
CA HIS A 59 -11.03 -0.87 -2.19
C HIS A 59 -12.23 -1.66 -2.70
N GLU A 60 -12.99 -1.11 -3.65
CA GLU A 60 -14.16 -1.77 -4.24
C GLU A 60 -13.75 -3.06 -4.94
N ALA A 61 -12.72 -3.02 -5.78
CA ALA A 61 -12.21 -4.21 -6.48
C ALA A 61 -11.74 -5.31 -5.51
N LEU A 62 -11.11 -4.94 -4.38
CA LEU A 62 -10.69 -5.88 -3.36
C LEU A 62 -11.89 -6.46 -2.59
N ASN A 63 -12.87 -5.63 -2.25
CA ASN A 63 -14.10 -6.08 -1.58
C ASN A 63 -14.89 -7.04 -2.46
N ASP A 64 -15.07 -6.73 -3.74
CA ASP A 64 -15.68 -7.61 -4.72
C ASP A 64 -14.97 -8.97 -4.80
N TRP A 65 -13.64 -8.95 -4.80
CA TRP A 65 -12.85 -10.17 -4.83
C TRP A 65 -12.98 -11.00 -3.55
N LEU A 66 -13.05 -10.35 -2.38
CA LEU A 66 -13.28 -11.01 -1.10
C LEU A 66 -14.67 -11.64 -1.04
N ILE A 67 -15.71 -10.90 -1.45
CA ILE A 67 -17.10 -11.37 -1.49
C ILE A 67 -17.23 -12.59 -2.42
N LYS A 68 -16.62 -12.54 -3.61
CA LYS A 68 -16.57 -13.69 -4.54
C LYS A 68 -15.88 -14.92 -3.95
N ARG A 69 -15.04 -14.76 -2.93
CA ARG A 69 -14.38 -15.84 -2.18
C ARG A 69 -15.10 -16.21 -0.88
N GLY A 70 -16.28 -15.65 -0.63
CA GLY A 70 -17.04 -15.87 0.61
C GLY A 70 -16.38 -15.25 1.85
N ARG A 71 -15.53 -14.24 1.67
CA ARG A 71 -14.88 -13.51 2.76
C ARG A 71 -15.60 -12.19 3.02
N PRO A 72 -15.61 -11.70 4.27
CA PRO A 72 -16.15 -10.38 4.58
C PRO A 72 -15.32 -9.26 3.92
N PRO A 73 -15.95 -8.13 3.58
CA PRO A 73 -15.26 -6.97 3.02
C PRO A 73 -14.32 -6.31 4.03
N MET A 74 -13.35 -5.54 3.54
CA MET A 74 -12.47 -4.71 4.37
C MET A 74 -13.26 -3.47 4.83
N SER A 75 -13.46 -3.37 6.14
CA SER A 75 -14.09 -2.25 6.87
C SER A 75 -13.19 -1.03 6.97
#